data_AF-A0A371QKA2-F1
#
_entry.id   AF-A0A371QKA2-F1
#
_cell.length_a   1.000
_cell.length_b   1.000
_cell.length_c   1.000
_cell.angle_alpha   90.00
_cell.angle_beta   90.00
_cell.angle_gamma   90.00
#
_symmetry.space_group_name_H-M   'P 1'
#
loop_
_entity.id
_entity.type
_entity.pdbx_description
1 polymer ?
#
loop_
_entity_poly.entity_id
_entity_poly.type
_entity_poly.pdbx_seq_one_letter_code
_entity_poly.pdbx_strand_id
1 'polypeptide(L)'
;MAKLNKNDSALSFAAAVTAMSIATGKRLMRNFQYYRQSSDAVVTRPECLEILKQIRMNLFGLQNLYLNSSDEKQHHTSSSFKVMLAKQVQDGFEDLHRKILFYDADDISEFIPLIDRNRSFWKDSTEPEFYDENLPRKIDRQLVSDFPVLKKNIMALPARST
;
A
#
# COMPACT_ATOMS: atom_id res chain seq x y z
N MET A 1 12.79 10.76 37.53
CA MET A 1 12.69 10.55 36.06
C MET A 1 11.65 9.47 35.78
N ALA A 2 10.42 9.82 35.35
CA ALA A 2 9.40 8.88 34.81
C ALA A 2 8.03 9.58 34.53
N LYS A 3 8.01 10.69 33.77
CA LYS A 3 6.73 11.30 33.31
C LYS A 3 6.61 11.45 31.78
N LEU A 4 7.66 11.15 31.02
CA LEU A 4 7.67 11.27 29.56
C LEU A 4 6.88 10.15 28.84
N ASN A 5 6.75 8.97 29.47
CA ASN A 5 6.30 7.77 28.75
C ASN A 5 4.79 7.73 28.38
N LYS A 6 3.93 8.46 29.11
CA LYS A 6 2.46 8.47 28.81
C LYS A 6 2.08 9.47 27.72
N ASN A 7 2.83 10.55 27.56
CA ASN A 7 2.54 11.57 26.55
C ASN A 7 2.98 11.10 25.16
N ASP A 8 4.12 10.41 25.05
CA ASP A 8 4.59 9.86 23.77
C ASP A 8 3.66 8.77 23.22
N SER A 9 3.10 7.92 24.09
CA SER A 9 2.08 6.94 23.68
C SER A 9 0.78 7.61 23.21
N ALA A 10 0.36 8.70 23.85
CA ALA A 10 -0.84 9.44 23.46
C ALA A 10 -0.65 10.21 22.15
N LEU A 11 0.52 10.83 21.96
CA LEU A 11 0.88 11.55 20.74
C LEU A 11 1.04 10.59 19.54
N SER A 12 1.70 9.46 19.73
CA SER A 12 1.84 8.42 18.69
C SER A 12 0.48 7.81 18.32
N PHE A 13 -0.39 7.58 19.29
CA PHE A 13 -1.76 7.14 19.04
C PHE A 13 -2.56 8.20 18.28
N ALA A 14 -2.54 9.46 18.72
CA ALA A 14 -3.22 10.56 18.04
C ALA A 14 -2.72 10.74 16.60
N ALA A 15 -1.40 10.69 16.39
CA ALA A 15 -0.79 10.74 15.06
C ALA A 15 -1.26 9.57 14.17
N ALA A 16 -1.31 8.35 14.71
CA ALA A 16 -1.78 7.19 13.98
C ALA A 16 -3.27 7.28 13.63
N VAL A 17 -4.12 7.72 14.57
CA VAL A 17 -5.56 7.95 14.33
C VAL A 17 -5.78 9.03 13.27
N THR A 18 -5.08 10.17 13.37
CA THR A 18 -5.15 11.23 12.36
C THR A 18 -4.72 10.70 10.99
N ALA A 19 -3.61 9.96 10.92
CA ALA A 19 -3.13 9.42 9.65
C ALA A 19 -4.06 8.34 9.07
N MET A 20 -4.66 7.48 9.90
CA MET A 20 -5.72 6.55 9.47
C MET A 20 -6.97 7.28 8.98
N SER A 21 -7.34 8.38 9.63
CA SER A 21 -8.50 9.20 9.22
C SER A 21 -8.23 9.86 7.87
N ILE A 22 -7.04 10.42 7.66
CA ILE A 22 -6.60 10.97 6.37
C ILE A 22 -6.59 9.88 5.29
N ALA A 23 -6.04 8.70 5.60
CA ALA A 23 -6.01 7.57 4.65
C ALA A 23 -7.42 7.15 4.24
N THR A 24 -8.33 7.03 5.22
CA THR A 24 -9.74 6.70 4.98
C THR A 24 -10.44 7.77 4.15
N GLY A 25 -10.21 9.05 4.46
CA GLY A 25 -10.73 10.17 3.66
C GLY A 25 -10.26 10.14 2.21
N LYS A 26 -8.96 9.89 1.98
CA LYS A 26 -8.40 9.70 0.63
C LYS A 26 -9.07 8.53 -0.10
N ARG A 27 -9.29 7.39 0.58
CA ARG A 27 -9.96 6.22 0.02
C ARG A 27 -11.40 6.52 -0.39
N LEU A 28 -12.16 7.22 0.46
CA LEU A 28 -13.53 7.64 0.17
C LEU A 28 -13.56 8.59 -1.03
N MET A 29 -12.69 9.60 -1.05
CA MET A 29 -12.58 10.53 -2.17
C MET A 29 -12.23 9.82 -3.48
N ARG A 30 -11.27 8.89 -3.46
CA ARG A 30 -10.92 8.04 -4.61
C ARG A 30 -12.11 7.22 -5.10
N ASN A 31 -12.79 6.52 -4.20
CA ASN A 31 -13.95 5.69 -4.56
C ASN A 31 -15.08 6.56 -5.14
N PHE A 32 -15.33 7.72 -4.53
CA PHE A 32 -16.32 8.66 -5.01
C PHE A 32 -15.99 9.20 -6.41
N GLN A 33 -14.72 9.58 -6.64
CA GLN A 33 -14.26 10.01 -7.96
C GLN A 33 -14.42 8.91 -9.00
N TYR A 34 -14.05 7.67 -8.67
CA TYR A 34 -14.18 6.53 -9.57
C TYR A 34 -15.63 6.30 -10.03
N TYR A 35 -16.61 6.30 -9.12
CA TYR A 35 -18.02 6.08 -9.48
C TYR A 35 -18.69 7.29 -10.14
N ARG A 36 -18.11 8.49 -10.00
CA ARG A 36 -18.65 9.73 -10.56
C ARG A 36 -17.94 10.16 -11.85
N GLN A 37 -16.80 9.56 -12.17
CA GLN A 37 -16.11 9.79 -13.43
C GLN A 37 -16.98 9.31 -14.59
N SER A 38 -17.35 10.24 -15.47
CA SER A 38 -17.84 9.93 -16.82
C SER A 38 -16.74 9.21 -17.61
N SER A 39 -17.13 8.51 -18.68
CA SER A 39 -16.33 7.60 -19.52
C SER A 39 -14.98 8.13 -20.03
N ASP A 40 -14.67 9.40 -19.85
CA ASP A 40 -13.48 10.07 -20.41
C ASP A 40 -12.34 10.20 -19.38
N ALA A 41 -12.29 9.33 -18.36
CA ALA A 41 -11.24 9.37 -17.36
C ALA A 41 -9.88 8.97 -17.98
N VAL A 42 -9.09 9.96 -18.37
CA VAL A 42 -7.73 9.76 -18.88
C VAL A 42 -6.80 9.37 -17.75
N VAL A 43 -6.45 8.09 -17.66
CA VAL A 43 -5.39 7.59 -16.78
C VAL A 43 -4.07 7.67 -17.52
N THR A 44 -3.06 8.20 -16.85
CA THR A 44 -1.73 8.36 -17.44
C THR A 44 -0.72 7.38 -16.84
N ARG A 45 0.24 6.94 -17.65
CA ARG A 45 1.34 6.08 -17.20
C ARG A 45 2.09 6.65 -15.98
N PRO A 46 2.40 7.96 -15.92
CA PRO A 46 3.03 8.56 -14.74
C PRO A 46 2.21 8.40 -13.45
N GLU A 47 0.87 8.43 -13.52
CA GLU A 47 0.03 8.20 -12.34
C GLU A 47 0.19 6.78 -11.80
N CYS A 48 0.18 5.77 -12.68
CA CYS A 48 0.42 4.38 -12.29
C CYS A 48 1.81 4.18 -11.67
N LEU A 49 2.84 4.85 -12.21
CA LEU A 49 4.20 4.82 -11.67
C LEU A 49 4.30 5.50 -10.29
N GLU A 50 3.60 6.62 -10.08
CA GLU A 50 3.60 7.29 -8.78
C GLU A 50 2.90 6.44 -7.72
N ILE A 51 1.80 5.75 -8.07
CA ILE A 51 1.17 4.77 -7.17
C ILE A 51 2.16 3.66 -6.82
N LEU A 52 2.84 3.07 -7.82
CA LEU A 52 3.83 2.03 -7.57
C LEU A 52 4.96 2.52 -6.65
N LYS A 53 5.43 3.76 -6.86
CA LYS A 53 6.44 4.39 -6.00
C LYS A 53 5.93 4.59 -4.56
N GLN A 54 4.69 5.03 -4.37
CA GLN A 54 4.10 5.19 -3.04
C GLN A 54 3.97 3.85 -2.32
N ILE A 55 3.53 2.79 -3.01
CA ILE A 55 3.47 1.44 -2.44
C ILE A 55 4.88 1.01 -1.99
N ARG A 56 5.89 1.20 -2.84
CA ARG A 56 7.29 0.87 -2.51
C ARG A 56 7.77 1.60 -1.26
N MET A 57 7.47 2.90 -1.14
CA MET A 57 7.84 3.70 0.03
C MET A 57 7.15 3.20 1.30
N ASN A 58 5.88 2.84 1.23
CA ASN A 58 5.14 2.30 2.37
C ASN A 58 5.69 0.94 2.81
N LEU A 59 6.08 0.07 1.86
CA LEU A 59 6.73 -1.21 2.16
C LEU A 59 8.08 -1.02 2.84
N PHE A 60 8.93 -0.12 2.34
CA PHE A 60 10.18 0.23 3.00
C PHE A 60 9.96 0.80 4.40
N GLY A 61 8.97 1.68 4.57
CA GLY A 61 8.58 2.19 5.87
C GLY A 61 8.19 1.07 6.83
N LEU A 62 7.40 0.10 6.34
CA LEU A 62 6.97 -1.05 7.13
C LEU A 62 8.17 -1.92 7.54
N GLN A 63 9.08 -2.22 6.61
CA GLN A 63 10.31 -2.96 6.91
C GLN A 63 11.16 -2.26 7.98
N ASN A 64 11.33 -0.94 7.89
CA ASN A 64 12.09 -0.19 8.87
C ASN A 64 11.46 -0.24 10.28
N LEU A 65 10.12 -0.28 10.38
CA LEU A 65 9.46 -0.48 11.66
C LEU A 65 9.72 -1.87 12.26
N TYR A 66 9.96 -2.87 11.42
CA TYR A 66 10.36 -4.21 11.86
C TYR A 66 11.84 -4.29 12.26
N LEU A 67 12.73 -3.54 11.60
CA LEU A 67 14.14 -3.47 11.97
C LEU A 67 14.38 -2.71 13.29
N ASN A 68 13.55 -1.72 13.59
CA ASN A 68 13.64 -0.91 14.81
C ASN A 68 12.91 -1.51 16.02
N SER A 69 12.21 -2.63 15.86
CA SER A 69 11.54 -3.33 16.98
C SER A 69 12.51 -4.33 17.63
N SER A 70 13.57 -3.85 18.26
CA SER A 70 14.56 -4.71 18.94
C SER A 70 14.05 -5.36 20.24
N ASP A 71 12.84 -5.03 20.68
CA ASP A 71 12.19 -5.65 21.84
C ASP A 71 11.26 -6.78 21.38
N GLU A 72 11.57 -8.02 21.78
CA GLU A 72 10.82 -9.25 21.47
C GLU A 72 9.31 -9.15 21.75
N LYS A 73 8.88 -8.26 22.66
CA LYS A 73 7.47 -8.04 22.99
C LYS A 73 6.70 -7.15 22.01
N GLN A 74 7.37 -6.38 21.15
CA GLN A 74 6.76 -5.49 20.15
C GLN A 74 6.64 -6.11 18.75
N HIS A 75 7.24 -7.28 18.52
CA HIS A 75 7.09 -7.99 17.24
C HIS A 75 5.65 -8.49 17.05
N HIS A 76 4.99 -8.95 18.12
CA HIS A 76 3.62 -9.49 18.07
C HIS A 76 2.51 -8.46 18.22
N THR A 77 2.82 -7.20 18.57
CA THR A 77 1.79 -6.16 18.65
C THR A 77 1.78 -5.33 17.36
N SER A 78 0.62 -5.33 16.70
CA SER A 78 0.31 -4.50 15.54
C SER A 78 0.36 -3.02 15.96
N SER A 79 1.55 -2.40 15.89
CA SER A 79 1.64 -0.96 16.13
C SER A 79 0.71 -0.25 15.15
N SER A 80 -0.01 0.77 15.60
CA SER A 80 -0.97 1.49 14.76
C SER A 80 -0.34 2.01 13.45
N PHE A 81 0.97 2.28 13.46
CA PHE A 81 1.74 2.63 12.27
C PHE A 81 1.99 1.45 11.32
N LYS A 82 2.28 0.24 11.81
CA LYS A 82 2.38 -0.98 10.97
C LYS A 82 1.06 -1.22 10.23
N VAL A 83 -0.06 -1.14 10.97
CA VAL A 83 -1.41 -1.31 10.41
C VAL A 83 -1.73 -0.26 9.37
N MET A 84 -1.42 1.00 9.67
CA MET A 84 -1.63 2.10 8.74
C MET A 84 -0.84 1.91 7.43
N LEU A 85 0.46 1.57 7.50
CA LEU A 85 1.30 1.39 6.31
C LEU A 85 0.83 0.20 5.47
N ALA A 86 0.52 -0.93 6.11
CA ALA A 86 0.00 -2.11 5.41
C ALA A 86 -1.33 -1.81 4.70
N LYS A 87 -2.22 -1.05 5.35
CA LYS A 87 -3.47 -0.58 4.72
C LYS A 87 -3.21 0.35 3.53
N GLN A 88 -2.23 1.25 3.63
CA GLN A 88 -1.86 2.12 2.51
C GLN A 88 -1.25 1.34 1.34
N VAL A 89 -0.54 0.24 1.61
CA VAL A 89 -0.05 -0.69 0.58
C VAL A 89 -1.21 -1.39 -0.11
N GLN A 90 -2.16 -1.94 0.66
CA GLN A 90 -3.38 -2.56 0.14
C GLN A 90 -4.17 -1.59 -0.73
N ASP A 91 -4.39 -0.37 -0.23
CA ASP A 91 -5.10 0.69 -0.94
C ASP A 91 -4.39 1.10 -2.22
N GLY A 92 -3.06 1.18 -2.21
CA GLY A 92 -2.26 1.48 -3.40
C GLY A 92 -2.40 0.41 -4.47
N PHE A 93 -2.35 -0.88 -4.12
CA PHE A 93 -2.58 -1.96 -5.08
C PHE A 93 -4.01 -1.98 -5.62
N GLU A 94 -4.99 -1.65 -4.79
CA GLU A 94 -6.38 -1.52 -5.23
C GLU A 94 -6.57 -0.33 -6.19
N ASP A 95 -5.91 0.80 -5.93
CA ASP A 95 -5.94 1.97 -6.83
C ASP A 95 -5.26 1.67 -8.15
N LEU A 96 -4.08 1.06 -8.11
CA LEU A 96 -3.36 0.62 -9.30
C LEU A 96 -4.22 -0.32 -10.14
N HIS A 97 -4.84 -1.33 -9.50
CA HIS A 97 -5.75 -2.26 -10.17
C HIS A 97 -6.92 -1.53 -10.84
N ARG A 98 -7.52 -0.53 -10.22
CA ARG A 98 -8.64 0.19 -10.85
C ARG A 98 -8.19 1.05 -12.02
N LYS A 99 -7.06 1.72 -11.89
CA LYS A 99 -6.52 2.61 -12.93
C LYS A 99 -6.10 1.86 -14.18
N ILE A 100 -5.56 0.65 -14.04
CA ILE A 100 -5.19 -0.15 -15.20
C ILE A 100 -6.38 -0.67 -16.00
N LEU A 101 -7.57 -0.78 -15.40
CA LEU A 101 -8.78 -1.24 -16.12
C LEU A 101 -9.26 -0.24 -17.18
N PHE A 102 -8.69 0.96 -17.22
CA PHE A 102 -8.94 1.94 -18.29
C PHE A 102 -8.08 1.68 -19.53
N TYR A 103 -7.10 0.79 -19.46
CA TYR A 103 -6.28 0.41 -20.62
C TYR A 103 -6.90 -0.80 -21.35
N ASP A 104 -6.51 -0.98 -22.61
CA ASP A 104 -6.94 -2.12 -23.42
C ASP A 104 -6.55 -3.45 -22.78
N ALA A 105 -7.43 -4.44 -22.88
CA ALA A 105 -7.28 -5.74 -22.23
C ALA A 105 -5.97 -6.46 -22.60
N ASP A 106 -5.56 -6.33 -23.86
CA ASP A 106 -4.34 -6.94 -24.39
C ASP A 106 -3.09 -6.39 -23.69
N ASP A 107 -3.07 -5.09 -23.39
CA ASP A 107 -1.95 -4.39 -22.74
C ASP A 107 -1.83 -4.71 -21.24
N ILE A 108 -2.92 -5.13 -20.59
CA ILE A 108 -2.97 -5.36 -19.13
C ILE A 108 -3.09 -6.84 -18.74
N SER A 109 -3.26 -7.75 -19.70
CA SER A 109 -3.51 -9.18 -19.47
C SER A 109 -2.47 -9.84 -18.55
N GLU A 110 -1.19 -9.57 -18.77
CA GLU A 110 -0.08 -10.09 -17.94
C GLU A 110 0.07 -9.35 -16.60
N PHE A 111 -0.55 -8.16 -16.49
CA PHE A 111 -0.38 -7.24 -15.36
C PHE A 111 -1.36 -7.54 -14.22
N ILE A 112 -2.60 -7.90 -14.57
CA ILE A 112 -3.70 -8.17 -13.64
C ILE A 112 -3.38 -9.28 -12.64
N PRO A 113 -2.88 -10.48 -13.05
CA PRO A 113 -2.62 -11.57 -12.10
C PRO A 113 -1.57 -11.21 -11.05
N LEU A 114 -0.56 -10.42 -11.46
CA LEU A 114 0.49 -9.96 -10.57
C LEU A 114 -0.08 -9.02 -9.50
N ILE A 115 -0.91 -8.06 -9.91
CA ILE A 115 -1.56 -7.15 -8.96
C ILE A 115 -2.53 -7.89 -8.06
N ASP A 116 -3.33 -8.82 -8.58
CA ASP A 116 -4.30 -9.55 -7.76
C ASP A 116 -3.65 -10.44 -6.72
N ARG A 117 -2.51 -11.06 -7.05
CA ARG A 117 -1.69 -11.76 -6.05
C ARG A 117 -1.26 -10.83 -4.92
N ASN A 118 -0.78 -9.63 -5.27
CA ASN A 118 -0.35 -8.63 -4.30
C ASN A 118 -1.55 -8.15 -3.45
N ARG A 119 -2.69 -7.84 -4.07
CA ARG A 119 -3.93 -7.44 -3.37
C ARG A 119 -4.41 -8.52 -2.41
N SER A 120 -4.39 -9.77 -2.84
CA SER A 120 -4.82 -10.91 -2.03
C SER A 120 -3.92 -11.09 -0.80
N PHE A 121 -2.60 -10.95 -0.98
CA PHE A 121 -1.65 -11.00 0.13
C PHE A 121 -1.94 -9.94 1.19
N TRP A 122 -2.20 -8.69 0.80
CA TRP A 122 -2.44 -7.58 1.73
C TRP A 122 -3.87 -7.48 2.26
N LYS A 123 -4.77 -8.39 1.83
CA LYS A 123 -6.20 -8.37 2.19
C LYS A 123 -6.42 -8.41 3.69
N ASP A 124 -5.66 -9.25 4.38
CA ASP A 124 -5.82 -9.54 5.80
C ASP A 124 -4.94 -8.64 6.68
N SER A 125 -4.45 -7.51 6.14
CA SER A 125 -3.62 -6.55 6.89
C SER A 125 -4.31 -5.90 8.09
N THR A 126 -5.61 -6.08 8.28
CA THR A 126 -6.33 -5.67 9.49
C THR A 126 -6.17 -6.66 10.64
N GLU A 127 -5.81 -7.91 10.32
CA GLU A 127 -5.73 -8.99 11.30
C GLU A 127 -4.39 -8.96 12.02
N PRO A 128 -4.35 -9.11 13.36
CA PRO A 128 -3.10 -9.18 14.11
C PRO A 128 -2.16 -10.29 13.64
N GLU A 129 -2.71 -11.43 13.21
CA GLU A 129 -1.96 -12.61 12.75
C GLU A 129 -1.17 -12.36 11.46
N PHE A 130 -1.57 -11.33 10.69
CA PHE A 130 -0.83 -10.91 9.50
C PHE A 130 0.59 -10.40 9.84
N TYR A 131 0.77 -9.83 11.04
CA TYR A 131 2.01 -9.19 11.48
C TYR A 131 3.00 -10.18 12.12
N ASP A 132 3.22 -11.32 11.47
CA ASP A 132 4.18 -12.33 11.91
C ASP A 132 5.64 -11.90 11.71
N GLU A 133 6.57 -12.64 12.34
CA GLU A 133 8.02 -12.42 12.22
C GLU A 133 8.55 -12.68 10.80
N ASN A 134 7.78 -13.38 9.97
CA ASN A 134 8.15 -13.68 8.59
C ASN A 134 7.73 -12.58 7.61
N LEU A 135 6.86 -11.65 8.01
CA LEU A 135 6.35 -10.57 7.16
C LEU A 135 7.47 -9.74 6.52
N PRO A 136 8.54 -9.32 7.23
CA PRO A 136 9.65 -8.59 6.61
C PRO A 136 10.31 -9.36 5.46
N ARG A 137 10.54 -10.66 5.65
CA ARG A 137 11.11 -11.55 4.62
C ARG A 137 10.17 -11.72 3.43
N LYS A 138 8.86 -11.80 3.67
CA LYS A 138 7.83 -11.83 2.62
C LYS A 138 7.85 -10.52 1.81
N ILE A 139 7.94 -9.37 2.48
CA ILE A 139 8.04 -8.06 1.84
C ILE A 139 9.31 -7.94 1.00
N ASP A 140 10.48 -8.35 1.52
CA ASP A 140 11.74 -8.30 0.77
C ASP A 140 11.67 -9.10 -0.53
N ARG A 141 11.16 -10.33 -0.45
CA ARG A 141 10.98 -11.19 -1.63
C ARG A 141 10.10 -10.51 -2.66
N GLN A 142 9.00 -9.91 -2.22
CA GLN A 142 8.04 -9.19 -3.08
C GLN A 142 8.65 -7.93 -3.71
N LEU A 143 9.43 -7.14 -2.96
CA LEU A 143 10.15 -5.96 -3.48
C LEU A 143 11.18 -6.35 -4.55
N VAL A 144 11.84 -7.49 -4.39
CA VAL A 144 12.85 -7.99 -5.34
C VAL A 144 12.21 -8.61 -6.57
N SER A 145 11.13 -9.38 -6.42
CA SER A 145 10.51 -10.12 -7.53
C SER A 145 9.48 -9.30 -8.32
N ASP A 146 8.55 -8.64 -7.63
CA ASP A 146 7.31 -8.16 -8.26
C ASP A 146 7.45 -6.73 -8.76
N PHE A 147 8.15 -5.87 -8.02
CA PHE A 147 8.26 -4.44 -8.36
C PHE A 147 8.99 -4.16 -9.68
N PRO A 148 10.12 -4.82 -10.00
CA PRO A 148 10.77 -4.62 -11.29
C PRO A 148 9.86 -5.02 -12.46
N VAL A 149 9.11 -6.12 -12.30
CA VAL A 149 8.15 -6.60 -13.30
C VAL A 149 6.99 -5.63 -13.43
N LEU A 150 6.38 -5.21 -12.31
CA LEU A 150 5.29 -4.23 -12.32
C LEU A 150 5.72 -2.92 -12.99
N LYS A 151 6.91 -2.41 -12.65
CA LYS A 151 7.45 -1.20 -13.25
C LYS A 151 7.65 -1.36 -14.75
N LYS A 152 8.21 -2.49 -15.20
CA LYS A 152 8.42 -2.78 -16.62
C LYS A 152 7.08 -2.80 -17.37
N ASN A 153 6.07 -3.45 -16.82
CA ASN A 153 4.75 -3.57 -17.44
C ASN A 153 4.05 -2.21 -17.52
N ILE A 154 4.07 -1.40 -16.44
CA ILE A 154 3.56 -0.03 -16.48
C ILE A 154 4.31 0.80 -17.53
N MET A 155 5.62 0.65 -17.64
CA MET A 155 6.41 1.37 -18.65
C MET A 155 6.04 1.01 -20.08
N ALA A 156 5.52 -0.20 -20.31
CA ALA A 156 5.07 -0.70 -21.61
C ALA A 156 3.65 -0.24 -21.99
N LEU A 157 2.82 0.16 -21.02
CA LEU A 157 1.47 0.70 -21.28
C LEU A 157 1.53 1.93 -22.20
N PRO A 158 0.49 2.19 -23.00
CA PRO A 158 0.40 3.43 -23.77
C PRO A 158 0.47 4.67 -22.85
N ALA A 159 0.82 5.82 -23.42
CA ALA A 159 1.08 7.02 -22.62
C ALA A 159 -0.16 7.48 -21.84
N ARG A 160 -1.34 7.19 -22.37
CA ARG A 160 -2.67 7.51 -21.85
C ARG A 160 -3.61 6.35 -22.13
N SER A 161 -4.60 6.13 -21.28
CA SER A 161 -5.73 5.26 -21.56
C SER A 161 -6.57 5.82 -22.72
N THR A 162 -7.20 4.91 -23.47
CA THR A 162 -8.11 5.18 -24.58
C THR A 162 -9.52 5.49 -24.11
#